data_AF-G5ABK7-F1
#
_entry.id   AF-G5ABK7-F1
#
_cell.length_a   1.000
_cell.length_b   1.000
_cell.length_c   1.000
_cell.angle_alpha   90.00
_cell.angle_beta   90.00
_cell.angle_gamma   90.00
#
_symmetry.space_group_name_H-M   'P 1'
#
loop_
_entity.id
_entity.type
_entity.pdbx_description
1 polymer ?
#
loop_
_entity_poly.entity_id
_entity_poly.type
_entity_poly.pdbx_seq_one_letter_code
_entity_poly.pdbx_strand_id
1 'polypeptide(L)' 'MVAFWCGVSSDRSVFPIDIDAGTSVGDLKAAIKHQNPTAITCDANKLLLFVTKKDGATLAA' A
#
# COMPACT_ATOMS: atom_id res chain seq x y z
N MET A 1 -2.09 -15.93 1.52
CA MET A 1 -1.91 -14.83 2.50
C MET A 1 -0.43 -14.47 2.67
N VAL A 2 -0.08 -13.24 2.32
CA VAL A 2 1.22 -12.60 2.59
C VAL A 2 0.93 -11.28 3.28
N ALA A 3 1.65 -11.00 4.38
CA ALA A 3 1.53 -9.73 5.09
C ALA A 3 2.51 -8.71 4.50
N PHE A 4 1.98 -7.60 4.00
CA PHE A 4 2.75 -6.44 3.56
C PHE A 4 2.63 -5.32 4.58
N TRP A 5 3.72 -4.57 4.77
CA TRP A 5 3.69 -3.34 5.56
C TRP A 5 3.58 -2.16 4.60
N CYS A 6 2.49 -1.40 4.70
CA CYS A 6 2.26 -0.22 3.89
C CYS A 6 2.52 1.03 4.73
N GLY A 7 3.31 1.96 4.19
CA GLY A 7 3.53 3.27 4.77
C GLY A 7 2.83 4.34 3.93
N VAL A 8 2.18 5.30 4.58
CA VAL A 8 1.61 6.48 3.94
C VAL A 8 2.57 7.64 4.14
N SER A 9 3.02 8.24 3.03
CA SER A 9 4.06 9.28 3.06
C SER A 9 3.57 10.60 3.68
N SER A 10 2.28 10.91 3.56
CA SER A 10 1.70 12.18 4.02
C SER A 10 1.59 12.29 5.55
N ASP A 11 1.22 11.20 6.22
CA ASP A 11 0.98 11.19 7.67
C ASP A 11 1.97 10.32 8.45
N ARG A 12 2.89 9.64 7.75
CA ARG A 12 3.87 8.69 8.31
C ARG A 12 3.22 7.51 9.04
N SER A 13 1.95 7.23 8.76
CA SER A 13 1.29 6.03 9.28
C SER A 13 1.85 4.80 8.59
N VAL A 14 1.98 3.72 9.35
CA VAL A 14 2.40 2.42 8.85
C VAL A 14 1.41 1.39 9.37
N PHE A 15 0.87 0.56 8.47
CA PHE A 15 -0.09 -0.46 8.83
C PHE A 15 0.15 -1.75 8.04
N PRO A 16 -0.10 -2.91 8.66
CA PRO A 16 -0.05 -4.17 7.95
C PRO A 16 -1.27 -4.32 7.02
N ILE A 17 -1.07 -5.02 5.91
CA ILE A 17 -2.11 -5.45 5.00
C ILE A 17 -1.91 -6.92 4.66
N ASP A 18 -3.00 -7.68 4.76
CA ASP A 18 -3.04 -9.06 4.34
C ASP A 18 -3.63 -9.14 2.94
N ILE A 19 -2.87 -9.69 2.00
CA ILE A 19 -3.35 -9.98 0.64
C ILE A 19 -3.01 -11.42 0.23
N ASP A 20 -3.73 -11.93 -0.75
CA ASP A 20 -3.35 -13.18 -1.38
C ASP A 20 -2.32 -12.96 -2.49
N ALA A 21 -1.45 -13.95 -2.71
CA ALA A 21 -0.33 -13.82 -3.63
C ALA A 21 -0.76 -13.67 -5.10
N GLY A 22 -2.02 -14.00 -5.43
CA GLY A 22 -2.62 -13.83 -6.76
C GLY A 22 -3.41 -12.52 -6.94
N THR A 23 -3.46 -11.66 -5.92
CA THR A 23 -4.24 -10.43 -5.93
C THR A 23 -3.64 -9.39 -6.89
N SER A 24 -4.49 -8.68 -7.65
CA SER A 24 -4.01 -7.66 -8.59
C SER A 24 -3.55 -6.38 -7.88
N VAL A 25 -2.79 -5.53 -8.57
CA VAL A 25 -2.40 -4.21 -8.05
C VAL A 25 -3.63 -3.32 -7.79
N GLY A 26 -4.70 -3.45 -8.58
CA GLY A 26 -5.95 -2.71 -8.38
C GLY A 26 -6.63 -3.10 -7.07
N ASP A 27 -6.70 -4.40 -6.80
CA ASP A 27 -7.26 -4.95 -5.56
C ASP A 27 -6.41 -4.54 -4.34
N LEU A 28 -5.08 -4.54 -4.47
CA LEU A 28 -4.18 -4.04 -3.43
C LEU A 28 -4.47 -2.56 -3.10
N LYS A 29 -4.64 -1.71 -4.12
CA LYS A 29 -5.00 -0.29 -3.90
C LYS A 29 -6.34 -0.15 -3.16
N ALA A 30 -7.32 -0.99 -3.50
CA ALA A 30 -8.61 -1.00 -2.81
C ALA A 30 -8.48 -1.42 -1.35
N ALA A 31 -7.70 -2.48 -1.07
CA ALA A 31 -7.41 -2.95 0.28
C ALA A 31 -6.71 -1.88 1.14
N ILE A 32 -5.71 -1.19 0.59
CA ILE A 32 -5.00 -0.08 1.26
C ILE A 32 -5.96 1.02 1.66
N LYS A 33 -6.82 1.47 0.73
CA LYS A 33 -7.84 2.49 1.05
C LYS A 33 -8.82 2.01 2.12
N HIS A 34 -9.28 0.77 2.04
CA HIS A 34 -10.22 0.20 3.01
C HIS A 34 -9.62 0.11 4.42
N GLN A 35 -8.33 -0.21 4.52
CA GLN A 35 -7.65 -0.38 5.81
C GLN A 35 -7.40 0.95 6.53
N ASN A 36 -7.15 2.04 5.80
CA ASN A 36 -6.91 3.36 6.39
C ASN A 36 -7.66 4.48 5.64
N PRO A 37 -9.01 4.51 5.73
CA PRO A 37 -9.84 5.46 4.98
C PRO A 37 -9.66 6.91 5.44
N THR A 38 -9.21 7.12 6.68
CA THR A 38 -8.98 8.45 7.24
C THR A 38 -7.73 9.10 6.66
N ALA A 39 -6.65 8.33 6.46
CA ALA A 39 -5.43 8.80 5.82
C ALA A 39 -5.54 8.84 4.29
N ILE A 40 -6.32 7.92 3.70
CA ILE A 40 -6.48 7.76 2.26
C ILE A 40 -7.85 8.25 1.82
N THR A 41 -7.94 9.56 1.60
CA THR A 41 -9.18 10.23 1.19
C THR A 41 -9.41 10.22 -0.33
N CYS A 42 -8.37 9.93 -1.12
CA CYS A 42 -8.48 9.85 -2.57
C CYS A 42 -9.08 8.54 -3.06
N ASP A 43 -9.43 8.48 -4.35
CA ASP A 43 -9.87 7.24 -4.98
C ASP A 43 -8.72 6.22 -5.04
N ALA A 44 -9.03 4.94 -4.85
CA ALA A 44 -8.02 3.88 -4.84
C ALA A 44 -7.22 3.86 -6.15
N ASN A 45 -7.85 4.13 -7.29
CA ASN A 45 -7.18 4.19 -8.59
C ASN A 45 -6.13 5.32 -8.71
N LYS A 46 -6.23 6.37 -7.88
CA LYS A 46 -5.28 7.51 -7.82
C LYS A 46 -4.09 7.23 -6.91
N LEU A 47 -4.09 6.13 -6.16
CA LEU A 47 -2.94 5.76 -5.33
C LEU A 47 -1.75 5.36 -6.21
N LEU A 48 -0.58 5.91 -5.86
CA LEU A 48 0.71 5.48 -6.37
C LEU A 48 1.36 4.59 -5.32
N LEU A 49 1.74 3.38 -5.72
CA LEU A 49 2.37 2.40 -4.83
C LEU A 49 3.85 2.28 -5.20
N PHE A 50 4.71 2.43 -4.20
CA PHE A 50 6.15 2.26 -4.33
C PHE A 50 6.57 1.05 -3.52
N VAL A 51 7.27 0.11 -4.14
CA VAL A 51 7.82 -1.05 -3.44
C VAL A 51 9.17 -0.67 -2.85
N THR A 52 9.27 -0.73 -1.53
CA THR A 52 10.54 -0.51 -0.82
C THR A 52 11.16 -1.85 -0.44
N LYS A 53 12.44 -2.03 -0.75
CA LYS A 53 13.22 -3.13 -0.19
C LYS A 53 13.80 -2.67 1.14
N LYS A 54 13.82 -3.58 2.12
CA LYS A 54 14.35 -3.34 3.47
C LYS A 54 15.85 -2.96 3.48
N ASP A 55 16.56 -3.18 2.37
CA ASP A 55 18.02 -2.99 2.23
C ASP A 55 18.43 -1.80 1.33
N GLY A 56 17.59 -0.76 1.20
CA GLY A 56 18.04 0.53 0.67
C GLY A 56 18.05 0.72 -0.85
N ALA A 57 17.46 -0.20 -1.63
CA ALA A 57 17.21 0.04 -3.05
C ALA A 57 15.76 0.51 -3.26
N THR A 58 15.60 1.82 -3.47
CA THR A 58 14.34 2.44 -3.89
C THR A 58 13.98 1.97 -5.30
N LEU A 59 12.81 1.36 -5.48
CA LEU A 59 12.22 1.22 -6.82
C LEU A 59 11.38 2.46 -7.08
N ALA A 60 11.96 3.40 -7.82
CA ALA A 60 11.17 4.39 -8.55
C ALA A 60 10.39 3.63 -9.63
N ALA A 61 9.06 3.72 -9.58
CA ALA A 61 8.16 3.37 -10.66
C ALA A 61 7.35 4.62 -11.00
#